data_AF-F8C5G9-F1
#
_entry.id   AF-F8C5G9-F1
#
_cell.length_a   1.000
_cell.length_b   1.000
_cell.length_c   1.000
_cell.angle_alpha   90.00
_cell.angle_beta   90.00
_cell.angle_gamma   90.00
#
_symmetry.space_group_name_H-M   'P 1'
#
loop_
_entity.id
_entity.type
_entity.pdbx_description
1 polymer ?
#
loop_
_entity_poly.entity_id
_entity_poly.type
_entity_poly.pdbx_seq_one_letter_code
_entity_poly.pdbx_strand_id
1 'polypeptide(L)'
;MRKKGFTLVELMVVIAIIAILAAIALTAYRSYIRKAQAKELMTFARACVQEAMAQCASDPGADTSKLDSCKDVTNPTRYISSISFDPKPTCNDLSTTVKGTLTDNTNWQVTCNYNSTTQDVVCTPPTRQ
;
A
#
# COMPACT_ATOMS: atom_id res chain seq x y z
N MET A 1 -48.52 17.62 30.94
CA MET A 1 -47.24 18.06 30.33
C MET A 1 -47.25 17.73 28.84
N ARG A 2 -47.35 18.73 27.95
CA ARG A 2 -47.22 18.49 26.51
C ARG A 2 -45.75 18.22 26.21
N LYS A 3 -45.40 16.97 25.90
CA LYS A 3 -44.09 16.65 25.34
C LYS A 3 -43.99 17.36 23.98
N LYS A 4 -43.06 18.32 23.85
CA LYS A 4 -42.63 18.83 22.55
C LYS A 4 -41.98 17.65 21.81
N GLY A 5 -42.73 17.04 20.89
CA GLY A 5 -42.20 16.05 19.97
C GLY A 5 -41.33 16.74 18.92
N PHE A 6 -40.33 16.01 18.42
CA PHE A 6 -39.50 16.43 17.29
C PHE A 6 -40.40 16.77 16.09
N THR A 7 -40.16 17.89 15.42
CA THR A 7 -40.94 18.27 14.24
C THR A 7 -40.43 17.54 12.99
N LEU A 8 -41.34 17.19 12.07
CA LEU A 8 -40.94 16.64 10.76
C LEU A 8 -40.02 17.59 9.98
N VAL A 9 -40.19 18.89 10.20
CA VAL A 9 -39.36 19.93 9.58
C VAL A 9 -37.93 19.91 10.13
N GLU A 10 -37.74 19.75 11.45
CA GLU A 10 -36.41 19.57 12.04
C GLU A 10 -35.71 18.35 11.45
N LEU A 11 -36.43 17.24 11.32
CA LEU A 11 -35.87 16.02 10.75
C LEU A 11 -35.44 16.22 9.29
N MET A 12 -36.25 16.92 8.49
CA MET A 12 -35.95 17.22 7.08
C MET A 12 -34.70 18.10 6.90
N VAL A 13 -34.47 19.06 7.78
CA VAL A 13 -33.26 19.89 7.72
C VAL A 13 -32.02 19.07 8.11
N VAL A 14 -32.14 18.19 9.12
CA VAL A 14 -31.02 17.34 9.56
C VAL A 14 -30.58 16.39 8.46
N ILE A 15 -31.51 15.71 7.77
CA ILE A 15 -31.17 14.81 6.66
C ILE A 15 -30.50 15.56 5.50
N ALA A 16 -30.91 16.80 5.22
CA ALA A 16 -30.32 17.62 4.18
C ALA A 16 -28.86 17.97 4.49
N ILE A 17 -28.54 18.32 5.74
CA ILE A 17 -27.17 18.60 6.18
C ILE A 17 -26.31 17.33 6.13
N ILE A 18 -26.82 16.19 6.61
CA ILE A 18 -26.10 14.90 6.57
C ILE A 18 -25.77 14.50 5.13
N ALA A 19 -26.71 14.70 4.18
CA ALA A 19 -26.48 14.39 2.77
C ALA A 19 -25.29 15.17 2.17
N ILE A 20 -25.18 16.47 2.48
CA ILE A 20 -24.08 17.32 2.02
C ILE A 20 -22.74 16.87 2.64
N LEU A 21 -22.72 16.62 3.95
CA LEU A 21 -21.53 16.16 4.66
C LEU A 21 -21.05 14.79 4.14
N ALA A 22 -21.97 13.86 3.91
CA ALA A 22 -21.66 12.53 3.40
C ALA A 22 -21.04 12.56 1.99
N ALA A 23 -21.51 13.46 1.11
CA ALA A 23 -20.97 13.62 -0.24
C ALA A 23 -19.48 14.01 -0.24
N ILE A 24 -19.08 14.90 0.66
CA ILE A 24 -17.69 15.34 0.81
C ILE A 24 -16.84 14.26 1.48
N ALA A 25 -17.37 13.63 2.53
CA ALA A 25 -16.65 12.63 3.31
C ALA A 25 -16.29 11.36 2.50
N LEU A 26 -17.16 10.95 1.56
CA LEU A 26 -16.99 9.69 0.82
C LEU A 26 -15.71 9.66 -0.03
N THR A 27 -15.37 10.76 -0.71
CA THR A 27 -14.20 10.81 -1.60
C THR A 27 -12.90 10.76 -0.79
N ALA A 28 -12.85 11.48 0.32
CA ALA A 28 -11.73 11.48 1.25
C ALA A 28 -11.56 10.11 1.94
N TYR A 29 -12.66 9.46 2.34
CA TYR A 29 -12.59 8.14 2.95
C TYR A 29 -12.05 7.07 1.99
N ARG A 30 -12.45 7.12 0.72
CA ARG A 30 -11.95 6.21 -0.33
C ARG A 30 -10.46 6.38 -0.61
N SER A 31 -9.91 7.59 -0.57
CA SER A 31 -8.45 7.78 -0.73
C SER A 31 -7.67 7.27 0.47
N TYR A 32 -8.21 7.43 1.68
CA TYR A 32 -7.62 6.89 2.91
C TYR A 32 -7.55 5.35 2.90
N ILE A 33 -8.65 4.67 2.55
CA ILE A 33 -8.68 3.21 2.44
C ILE A 33 -7.65 2.72 1.41
N ARG A 34 -7.56 3.36 0.23
CA ARG A 34 -6.59 2.97 -0.80
C ARG A 34 -5.15 3.12 -0.33
N LYS A 35 -4.83 4.20 0.39
CA LYS A 35 -3.51 4.38 0.99
C LYS A 35 -3.21 3.32 2.05
N ALA A 36 -4.21 2.88 2.82
CA ALA A 36 -4.07 1.80 3.77
C ALA A 36 -3.83 0.45 3.08
N GLN A 37 -4.58 0.14 2.02
CA GLN A 37 -4.39 -1.06 1.19
C GLN A 37 -3.01 -1.07 0.51
N ALA A 38 -2.55 0.08 0.00
CA ALA A 38 -1.23 0.22 -0.60
C ALA A 38 -0.06 -0.03 0.38
N LYS A 39 -0.30 -0.04 1.70
CA LYS A 39 0.73 -0.44 2.68
C LYS A 39 1.10 -1.91 2.59
N GLU A 40 0.23 -2.77 2.05
CA GLU A 40 0.56 -4.17 1.77
C GLU A 40 1.75 -4.28 0.80
N LEU A 41 1.90 -3.34 -0.14
CA LEU A 41 3.07 -3.29 -1.03
C LEU A 41 4.39 -3.12 -0.26
N MET A 42 4.36 -2.42 0.88
CA MET A 42 5.55 -2.31 1.74
C MET A 42 5.94 -3.64 2.36
N THR A 43 4.98 -4.52 2.66
CA THR A 43 5.30 -5.84 3.22
C THR A 43 5.95 -6.75 2.18
N PHE A 44 5.47 -6.72 0.92
CA PHE A 44 6.10 -7.45 -0.18
C PHE A 44 7.50 -6.91 -0.49
N ALA A 45 7.66 -5.59 -0.54
CA ALA A 45 8.94 -4.94 -0.78
C ALA A 45 9.98 -5.30 0.29
N ARG A 46 9.60 -5.28 1.57
CA ARG A 46 10.49 -5.68 2.67
C ARG A 46 10.87 -7.15 2.60
N ALA A 47 9.90 -8.04 2.33
CA ALA A 47 10.17 -9.46 2.21
C ALA A 47 11.19 -9.75 1.10
N CYS A 48 11.04 -9.11 -0.06
CA CYS A 48 11.99 -9.22 -1.17
C CYS A 48 13.41 -8.78 -0.78
N VAL A 49 13.55 -7.58 -0.18
CA VAL A 49 14.88 -7.09 0.24
C VAL A 49 15.48 -7.99 1.33
N GLN A 50 14.68 -8.46 2.30
CA GLN A 50 15.15 -9.33 3.37
C GLN A 50 15.63 -10.69 2.87
N GLU A 51 14.90 -11.31 1.96
CA GLU A 51 15.34 -12.55 1.35
C GLU A 51 16.60 -12.32 0.49
N ALA A 52 16.67 -11.20 -0.24
CA ALA A 52 17.85 -10.85 -1.03
C ALA A 52 19.09 -10.68 -0.15
N MET A 53 18.95 -10.02 1.00
CA MET A 53 20.02 -9.89 1.99
C MET A 53 20.50 -11.25 2.50
N ALA A 54 19.58 -12.14 2.87
CA ALA A 54 19.92 -13.46 3.38
C ALA A 54 20.65 -14.31 2.33
N GLN A 55 20.22 -14.22 1.07
CA GLN A 55 20.85 -14.92 -0.05
C GLN A 55 22.25 -14.37 -0.33
N CYS A 56 22.41 -13.04 -0.39
CA CYS A 56 23.70 -12.40 -0.64
C CYS A 56 24.71 -12.58 0.49
N ALA A 57 24.24 -12.78 1.72
CA ALA A 57 25.09 -13.15 2.84
C ALA A 57 25.66 -14.58 2.70
N SER A 58 24.92 -15.48 2.03
CA SER A 58 25.34 -16.87 1.80
C SER A 58 26.19 -17.02 0.54
N ASP A 59 25.84 -16.29 -0.53
CA ASP A 59 26.55 -16.26 -1.80
C ASP A 59 26.55 -14.83 -2.38
N PRO A 60 27.71 -14.12 -2.34
CA PRO A 60 27.84 -12.77 -2.87
C PRO A 60 27.57 -12.66 -4.39
N GLY A 61 27.61 -13.77 -5.13
CA GLY A 61 27.33 -13.83 -6.56
C GLY A 61 25.90 -14.25 -6.90
N ALA A 62 25.03 -14.40 -5.90
CA ALA A 62 23.69 -14.92 -6.11
C ALA A 62 22.83 -14.01 -7.02
N ASP A 63 22.09 -14.65 -7.92
CA ASP A 63 21.07 -13.97 -8.73
C ASP A 63 19.80 -13.77 -7.90
N THR A 64 19.73 -12.64 -7.19
CA THR A 64 18.60 -12.27 -6.34
C THR A 64 17.33 -11.92 -7.13
N SER A 65 17.42 -11.82 -8.47
CA SER A 65 16.27 -11.57 -9.35
C SER A 65 15.27 -12.73 -9.39
N LYS A 66 15.69 -13.91 -8.93
CA LYS A 66 14.90 -15.16 -8.96
C LYS A 66 14.25 -15.53 -7.62
N LEU A 67 14.46 -14.73 -6.58
CA LEU A 67 13.88 -14.96 -5.26
C LEU A 67 12.36 -14.98 -5.32
N ASP A 68 11.76 -15.91 -4.58
CA ASP A 68 10.32 -16.09 -4.58
C ASP A 68 9.59 -14.86 -4.04
N SER A 69 10.16 -14.17 -3.03
CA SER A 69 9.56 -12.94 -2.50
C SER A 69 9.70 -11.73 -3.44
N CYS A 70 10.50 -11.84 -4.50
CA CYS A 70 10.72 -10.79 -5.50
C CYS A 70 10.05 -11.11 -6.85
N LYS A 71 9.21 -12.14 -6.92
CA LYS A 71 8.49 -12.51 -8.14
C LYS A 71 7.29 -11.60 -8.37
N ASP A 72 7.04 -11.30 -9.64
CA ASP A 72 5.85 -10.58 -10.04
C ASP A 72 4.63 -11.50 -9.82
N VAL A 73 3.62 -11.02 -9.10
CA VAL A 73 2.45 -11.82 -8.70
C VAL A 73 1.18 -11.18 -9.24
N THR A 74 0.29 -12.00 -9.77
CA THR A 74 -1.08 -11.60 -10.13
C THR A 74 -2.03 -12.03 -9.02
N ASN A 75 -2.95 -11.14 -8.61
CA ASN A 75 -3.92 -11.32 -7.53
C ASN A 75 -3.31 -11.83 -6.21
N PRO A 76 -2.25 -11.19 -5.66
CA PRO A 76 -1.62 -11.61 -4.42
C PRO A 76 -2.53 -11.46 -3.19
N THR A 77 -3.41 -10.45 -3.20
CA THR A 77 -4.34 -10.19 -2.08
C THR A 77 -5.72 -9.85 -2.62
N ARG A 78 -6.69 -9.69 -1.70
CA ARG A 78 -8.04 -9.23 -2.07
C ARG A 78 -8.07 -7.82 -2.67
N TYR A 79 -7.08 -6.98 -2.34
CA TYR A 79 -7.08 -5.56 -2.69
C TYR A 79 -6.05 -5.19 -3.75
N ILE A 80 -5.06 -6.04 -3.98
CA ILE A 80 -4.02 -5.86 -4.98
C ILE A 80 -4.25 -6.86 -6.13
N SER A 81 -4.41 -6.36 -7.35
CA SER A 81 -4.60 -7.16 -8.56
C SER A 81 -3.29 -7.59 -9.21
N SER A 82 -2.21 -6.83 -9.02
CA SER A 82 -0.88 -7.24 -9.47
C SER A 82 0.22 -6.56 -8.67
N ILE A 83 1.37 -7.21 -8.61
CA ILE A 83 2.62 -6.69 -8.06
C ILE A 83 3.72 -6.93 -9.08
N SER A 84 4.57 -5.94 -9.30
CA SER A 84 5.82 -6.07 -10.00
C SER A 84 7.00 -5.42 -9.26
N PHE A 85 8.19 -5.99 -9.43
CA PHE A 85 9.42 -5.54 -8.81
C PHE A 85 10.37 -4.99 -9.89
N ASP A 86 10.69 -3.70 -9.81
CA ASP A 86 11.50 -3.01 -10.82
C ASP A 86 12.18 -1.75 -10.25
N PRO A 87 13.50 -1.75 -10.00
CA PRO A 87 14.43 -2.87 -10.19
C PRO A 87 14.25 -3.97 -9.14
N LYS A 88 14.66 -5.19 -9.47
CA LYS A 88 14.84 -6.29 -8.51
C LYS A 88 16.18 -6.09 -7.78
N PRO A 89 16.26 -6.40 -6.47
CA PRO A 89 17.49 -6.16 -5.70
C PRO A 89 18.62 -7.05 -6.24
N THR A 90 19.85 -6.60 -6.07
CA THR A 90 21.10 -7.32 -6.35
C THR A 90 22.00 -7.34 -5.12
N CYS A 91 22.98 -8.24 -5.05
CA CYS A 91 23.92 -8.25 -3.92
C CYS A 91 24.78 -6.99 -3.81
N ASN A 92 24.89 -6.20 -4.88
CA ASN A 92 25.58 -4.91 -4.87
C ASN A 92 24.64 -3.74 -4.54
N ASP A 93 23.33 -3.91 -4.77
CA ASP A 93 22.31 -2.89 -4.55
C ASP A 93 21.02 -3.56 -4.03
N LEU A 94 20.89 -3.56 -2.70
CA LEU A 94 19.77 -4.15 -1.97
C LEU A 94 18.57 -3.18 -1.92
N SER A 95 18.21 -2.66 -3.10
CA SER A 95 17.05 -1.80 -3.28
C SER A 95 16.06 -2.42 -4.25
N THR A 96 14.78 -2.19 -3.99
CA THR A 96 13.71 -2.60 -4.91
C THR A 96 12.56 -1.62 -4.88
N THR A 97 11.96 -1.39 -6.05
CA THR A 97 10.68 -0.67 -6.13
C THR A 97 9.59 -1.65 -6.50
N VAL A 98 8.61 -1.73 -5.62
CA VAL A 98 7.41 -2.55 -5.81
C VAL A 98 6.31 -1.66 -6.35
N LYS A 99 5.85 -1.98 -7.55
CA LYS A 99 4.71 -1.37 -8.19
C LYS A 99 3.53 -2.32 -8.02
N GLY A 100 2.40 -1.81 -7.57
CA GLY A 100 1.19 -2.61 -7.43
C GLY A 100 -0.02 -1.91 -7.99
N THR A 101 -0.90 -2.68 -8.62
CA THR A 101 -2.21 -2.20 -9.08
C THR A 101 -3.26 -2.69 -8.10
N LEU A 102 -4.13 -1.80 -7.62
CA LEU A 102 -5.29 -2.18 -6.81
C LEU A 102 -6.44 -2.67 -7.70
N THR A 103 -7.41 -3.33 -7.10
CA THR A 103 -8.62 -3.82 -7.79
C THR A 103 -9.45 -2.71 -8.46
N ASP A 104 -9.26 -1.45 -8.07
CA ASP A 104 -9.89 -0.28 -8.69
C ASP A 104 -9.06 0.34 -9.84
N ASN A 105 -8.04 -0.39 -10.33
CA ASN A 105 -7.09 0.05 -11.35
C ASN A 105 -6.24 1.26 -10.94
N THR A 106 -6.07 1.53 -9.65
CA THR A 106 -5.11 2.54 -9.19
C THR A 106 -3.73 1.95 -8.97
N ASN A 107 -2.72 2.63 -9.48
CA ASN A 107 -1.33 2.20 -9.38
C ASN A 107 -0.64 2.90 -8.21
N TRP A 108 0.11 2.12 -7.45
CA TRP A 108 0.87 2.59 -6.30
C TRP A 108 2.27 1.99 -6.34
N GLN A 109 3.23 2.70 -5.76
CA GLN A 109 4.57 2.18 -5.62
C GLN A 109 5.14 2.44 -4.23
N VAL A 110 6.04 1.54 -3.84
CA VAL A 110 6.85 1.62 -2.63
C VAL A 110 8.28 1.27 -3.02
N THR A 111 9.24 2.08 -2.58
CA THR A 111 10.65 1.76 -2.73
C THR A 111 11.21 1.40 -1.37
N CYS A 112 11.87 0.25 -1.28
CA CYS A 112 12.62 -0.17 -0.09
C CYS A 112 14.10 -0.24 -0.43
N ASN A 113 14.94 0.22 0.49
CA ASN A 113 16.38 0.16 0.39
C ASN A 113 16.96 -0.36 1.70
N TYR A 114 17.97 -1.22 1.62
CA TYR A 114 18.77 -1.58 2.77
C TYR A 114 19.82 -0.50 3.05
N ASN A 115 19.85 -0.01 4.29
CA ASN A 115 20.89 0.88 4.76
C ASN A 115 21.99 0.07 5.43
N SER A 116 23.14 -0.06 4.77
CA SER A 116 24.31 -0.77 5.30
C SER A 116 24.91 -0.14 6.57
N THR A 117 24.63 1.15 6.83
CA THR A 117 25.15 1.86 8.01
C THR A 117 24.33 1.55 9.25
N THR A 118 23.01 1.44 9.11
CA THR A 118 22.10 1.17 10.25
C THR A 118 21.64 -0.29 10.31
N GLN A 119 21.96 -1.10 9.30
CA GLN A 119 21.51 -2.48 9.15
C GLN A 119 19.98 -2.63 9.13
N ASP A 120 19.28 -1.66 8.54
CA ASP A 120 17.82 -1.63 8.46
C ASP A 120 17.30 -1.55 7.03
N VAL A 121 16.11 -2.12 6.78
CA VAL A 121 15.36 -1.92 5.54
C VAL A 121 14.42 -0.73 5.69
N VAL A 122 14.76 0.36 5.01
CA VAL A 122 13.98 1.61 5.02
C VAL A 122 13.10 1.67 3.78
N CYS A 123 11.81 1.93 3.95
CA CYS A 123 10.86 2.01 2.85
C CYS A 123 10.18 3.37 2.79
N THR A 124 10.02 3.91 1.59
CA THR A 124 9.27 5.14 1.33
C THR A 124 7.77 4.91 1.52
N PRO A 125 7.00 5.90 2.02
CA PRO A 125 5.55 5.78 2.11
C PRO A 125 4.95 5.50 0.73
N PRO A 126 3.84 4.72 0.64
CA PRO A 126 3.23 4.40 -0.64
C PRO A 126 2.81 5.67 -1.37
N THR A 127 3.27 5.81 -2.61
CA THR A 127 2.95 6.93 -3.50
C THR A 127 2.08 6.44 -4.65
N ARG A 128 1.07 7.23 -4.99
CA ARG A 128 0.22 6.95 -6.16
C ARG A 128 1.01 7.33 -7.42
N GLN A 129 0.97 6.45 -8.42
CA GLN A 129 1.52 6.67 -9.76
C GLN A 129 0.48 7.33 -10.67
#